data_AF-A0A352M5D5-F1
#
_entry.id   AF-A0A352M5D5-F1
#
_cell.length_a   1.000
_cell.length_b   1.000
_cell.length_c   1.000
_cell.angle_alpha   90.00
_cell.angle_beta   90.00
_cell.angle_gamma   90.00
#
_symmetry.space_group_name_H-M   'P 1'
#
loop_
_entity.id
_entity.type
_entity.pdbx_description
1 polymer ?
#
loop_
_entity_poly.entity_id
_entity_poly.type
_entity_poly.pdbx_seq_one_letter_code
_entity_poly.pdbx_strand_id
1 'polypeptide(L)'
;MIEMSFEESRYKKAILSIVDKTKIKFMARPGDQILMNAELESISEAGAVCSASASVDGKLLTETRLTFALMDAGAVYDKFLEDERLALIDTLMRDFSRKDQNS
;
A
#
# COMPACT_ATOMS: atom_id res chain seq x y z
N MET A 1 21.45 -11.17 12.71
CA MET A 1 20.04 -11.56 12.51
C MET A 1 19.25 -10.76 13.53
N ILE A 2 18.60 -9.68 13.13
CA ILE A 2 17.76 -8.89 14.05
C ILE A 2 16.41 -9.56 14.03
N GLU A 3 16.11 -10.29 15.10
CA GLU A 3 14.81 -10.88 15.34
C GLU A 3 13.89 -9.74 15.79
N MET A 4 13.01 -9.31 14.89
CA MET A 4 11.96 -8.35 15.23
C MET A 4 10.75 -9.13 15.73
N SER A 5 10.68 -9.37 17.04
CA SER A 5 9.45 -9.79 17.69
C SER A 5 8.49 -8.59 17.74
N PHE A 6 7.55 -8.52 16.81
CA PHE A 6 6.46 -7.55 16.90
C PHE A 6 5.40 -8.11 17.87
N GLU A 7 5.10 -7.38 18.95
CA GLU A 7 3.93 -7.67 19.78
C GLU A 7 2.65 -7.55 18.92
N GLU A 8 1.80 -8.58 18.92
CA GLU A 8 0.57 -8.69 18.09
C GLU A 8 -0.49 -7.61 18.38
N SER A 9 -0.32 -6.78 19.41
CA SER A 9 -1.31 -5.80 19.83
C SER A 9 -1.12 -4.45 19.14
N ARG A 10 -1.97 -4.19 18.13
CA ARG A 10 -2.22 -2.91 17.42
C ARG A 10 -1.44 -2.68 16.13
N TYR A 11 -1.72 -3.50 15.11
CA TYR A 11 -1.37 -3.16 13.73
C TYR A 11 -2.26 -2.00 13.23
N LYS A 12 -1.83 -0.75 13.44
CA LYS A 12 -2.41 0.38 12.70
C LYS A 12 -1.72 0.49 11.33
N LYS A 13 -2.50 0.46 10.24
CA LYS A 13 -2.01 0.69 8.88
C LYS A 13 -2.26 2.13 8.45
N ALA A 14 -1.28 2.71 7.76
CA ALA A 14 -1.42 3.99 7.09
C ALA A 14 -2.02 3.77 5.70
N ILE A 15 -3.27 4.18 5.52
CA ILE A 15 -3.98 4.10 4.25
C ILE A 15 -3.89 5.46 3.57
N LEU A 16 -3.29 5.51 2.38
CA LEU A 16 -3.25 6.74 1.58
C LEU A 16 -4.67 7.14 1.20
N SER A 17 -5.13 8.30 1.67
CA SER A 17 -6.50 8.78 1.49
C SER A 17 -6.60 9.96 0.53
N ILE A 18 -5.61 10.86 0.56
CA ILE A 18 -5.59 12.06 -0.29
C ILE A 18 -4.19 12.23 -0.87
N VAL A 19 -4.16 12.50 -2.18
CA VAL A 19 -2.98 12.95 -2.91
C VAL A 19 -3.33 14.33 -3.46
N ASP A 20 -2.70 15.38 -2.95
CA ASP A 20 -2.95 16.75 -3.39
C ASP A 20 -1.67 17.51 -3.73
N LYS A 21 -1.83 18.66 -4.39
CA LYS A 21 -0.74 19.53 -4.85
C LYS A 21 0.32 18.84 -5.72
N THR A 22 -0.01 17.70 -6.34
CA THR A 22 0.90 16.97 -7.20
C THR A 22 1.22 17.76 -8.46
N LYS A 23 2.52 17.96 -8.72
CA LYS A 23 3.00 18.56 -9.96
C LYS A 23 4.11 17.72 -10.56
N ILE A 24 3.81 17.07 -11.66
CA ILE A 24 4.78 16.30 -12.44
C ILE A 24 5.39 17.22 -13.50
N LYS A 25 6.71 17.41 -13.45
CA LYS A 25 7.43 18.34 -14.34
C LYS A 25 7.88 17.66 -15.63
N PHE A 26 8.22 16.39 -15.58
CA PHE A 26 8.57 15.58 -16.74
C PHE A 26 8.32 14.10 -16.45
N MET A 27 8.30 13.29 -17.51
CA MET A 27 8.13 11.84 -17.41
C MET A 27 9.48 11.17 -17.21
N ALA A 28 9.60 10.34 -16.17
CA ALA A 28 10.74 9.44 -16.02
C ALA A 28 10.73 8.37 -17.12
N ARG A 29 11.91 7.86 -17.47
CA ARG A 29 12.13 6.83 -18.48
C ARG A 29 12.70 5.56 -17.84
N PRO A 30 12.46 4.38 -18.43
CA PRO A 30 13.14 3.16 -18.00
C PRO A 30 14.66 3.35 -18.00
N GLY A 31 15.31 2.99 -16.90
CA GLY A 31 16.74 3.25 -16.68
C GLY A 31 17.02 4.45 -15.78
N ASP A 32 16.07 5.37 -15.61
CA ASP A 32 16.21 6.49 -14.68
C ASP A 32 16.27 5.98 -13.23
N GLN A 33 17.18 6.53 -12.45
CA GLN A 33 17.18 6.36 -11.00
C GLN A 33 16.34 7.48 -10.37
N ILE A 34 15.22 7.10 -9.75
CA ILE A 34 14.34 8.04 -9.04
C ILE A 34 14.76 8.11 -7.57
N LEU A 35 15.25 9.27 -7.14
CA LEU A 35 15.51 9.56 -5.74
C LEU A 35 14.26 10.18 -5.11
N MET A 36 13.68 9.52 -4.12
CA MET A 36 12.47 9.95 -3.42
C MET A 36 12.80 10.40 -1.99
N ASN A 37 12.22 11.53 -1.58
CA ASN A 37 12.30 12.03 -0.21
C ASN A 37 10.89 12.31 0.29
N ALA A 38 10.65 12.04 1.56
CA ALA A 38 9.40 12.39 2.23
C ALA A 38 9.68 12.98 3.61
N GLU A 39 8.97 14.04 3.95
CA GLU A 39 9.03 14.69 5.25
C GLU A 39 7.65 14.63 5.91
N LEU A 40 7.62 14.21 7.16
CA LEU A 40 6.40 14.17 7.96
C LEU A 40 6.05 15.59 8.38
N GLU A 41 4.92 16.13 7.90
CA GLU A 41 4.44 17.46 8.29
C GLU A 41 3.68 17.39 9.61
N SER A 42 2.82 16.38 9.77
CA SER A 42 2.02 16.21 10.98
C SER A 42 1.60 14.76 11.18
N ILE A 43 1.40 14.40 12.45
CA ILE A 43 0.88 13.09 12.87
C ILE A 43 -0.15 13.29 13.98
N SER A 44 -1.22 12.52 13.92
CA SER A 44 -2.32 12.51 14.88
C SER A 44 -2.87 11.08 15.03
N GLU A 45 -3.80 10.86 15.95
CA GLU A 45 -4.46 9.55 16.08
C GLU A 45 -5.28 9.15 14.85
N ALA A 46 -5.81 10.13 14.12
CA ALA A 46 -6.64 9.91 12.94
C ALA A 46 -5.82 9.65 11.66
N GLY A 47 -4.58 10.14 11.61
CA GLY A 47 -3.82 10.16 10.36
C GLY A 47 -2.53 10.96 10.42
N ALA A 48 -1.83 10.97 9.28
CA ALA A 48 -0.58 11.69 9.07
C ALA A 48 -0.61 12.44 7.74
N VAL A 49 0.10 13.56 7.68
CA VAL A 49 0.33 14.32 6.44
C VAL A 49 1.82 14.40 6.18
N CYS A 50 2.22 14.11 4.94
CA CYS A 50 3.61 14.13 4.51
C CYS A 50 3.76 14.96 3.24
N SER A 51 4.81 15.76 3.15
CA SER A 51 5.29 16.28 1.87
C SER A 51 6.25 15.26 1.26
N ALA A 52 6.16 15.06 -0.06
CA ALA A 52 7.05 14.15 -0.76
C ALA A 52 7.55 14.78 -2.06
N SER A 53 8.79 14.45 -2.42
CA SER A 53 9.42 14.87 -3.66
C SER A 53 10.17 13.71 -4.30
N ALA A 54 10.29 13.75 -5.61
CA ALA A 54 11.13 12.83 -6.35
C ALA A 54 12.00 13.59 -7.35
N SER A 55 13.22 13.13 -7.57
CA SER A 55 14.16 13.69 -8.55
C SER A 55 14.85 12.60 -9.37
N VAL A 56 15.28 12.95 -10.59
CA VAL A 56 16.10 12.11 -11.47
C VAL A 56 17.32 12.95 -11.84
N ASP A 57 18.54 12.41 -11.65
CA ASP A 57 19.80 13.13 -11.88
C ASP A 57 19.84 14.53 -11.25
N GLY A 58 19.32 14.65 -10.03
CA GLY A 58 19.24 15.92 -9.29
C GLY A 58 18.18 16.90 -9.79
N LYS A 59 17.43 16.59 -10.86
CA LYS A 59 16.33 17.40 -11.37
C LYS A 59 15.01 16.98 -10.73
N LEU A 60 14.29 17.95 -10.14
CA LEU A 60 12.99 17.72 -9.51
C LEU A 60 11.97 17.21 -10.54
N LEU A 61 11.53 15.95 -10.38
CA LEU A 61 10.54 15.26 -11.20
C LEU A 61 9.13 15.63 -10.75
N THR A 62 8.86 15.48 -9.45
CA THR A 62 7.55 15.78 -8.86
C THR A 62 7.66 16.23 -7.43
N GLU A 63 6.70 17.04 -7.01
CA GLU A 63 6.39 17.35 -5.62
C GLU A 63 4.92 17.01 -5.38
N THR A 64 4.58 16.50 -4.21
CA THR A 64 3.22 16.12 -3.83
C THR A 64 3.05 16.19 -2.32
N ARG A 65 1.80 16.29 -1.87
CA ARG A 65 1.45 16.17 -0.47
C ARG A 65 0.47 15.01 -0.31
N LEU A 66 0.81 14.14 0.62
CA LEU A 66 0.16 12.87 0.86
C LEU A 66 -0.50 12.89 2.23
N THR A 67 -1.78 12.56 2.30
CA THR A 67 -2.49 12.36 3.56
C THR A 67 -2.81 10.90 3.73
N PHE A 68 -2.51 10.37 4.91
CA PHE A 68 -2.77 9.00 5.31
C PHE A 68 -3.77 8.97 6.46
N ALA A 69 -4.75 8.08 6.39
CA ALA A 69 -5.59 7.71 7.51
C ALA A 69 -4.94 6.54 8.26
N LEU A 70 -4.86 6.61 9.59
CA LEU A 70 -4.37 5.50 10.41
C LEU A 70 -5.57 4.64 10.84
N MET A 71 -5.66 3.43 10.29
CA MET A 71 -6.76 2.50 10.53
C MET A 71 -6.27 1.24 11.23
N ASP A 72 -7.11 0.64 12.07
CA ASP A 72 -6.83 -0.69 12.61
C ASP A 72 -6.91 -1.73 11.48
N ALA A 73 -5.84 -2.51 11.31
CA ALA A 73 -5.70 -3.45 10.20
C ALA A 73 -6.76 -4.56 10.23
N GLY A 74 -7.27 -4.93 11.41
CA GLY A 74 -8.28 -5.99 11.53
C GLY A 74 -9.55 -5.67 10.74
N ALA A 75 -10.04 -4.43 10.83
CA ALA A 75 -11.31 -4.04 10.21
C ALA A 75 -11.26 -3.94 8.67
N VAL A 76 -10.09 -3.67 8.09
CA VAL A 76 -9.93 -3.52 6.62
C VAL A 76 -9.61 -4.85 5.95
N TYR A 77 -8.87 -5.73 6.64
CA TYR A 77 -8.47 -7.03 6.10
C TYR A 77 -9.60 -8.06 6.13
N ASP A 78 -10.40 -8.10 7.20
CA ASP A 78 -11.36 -9.20 7.40
C ASP A 78 -12.43 -9.26 6.31
N LYS A 79 -12.94 -8.12 5.84
CA LYS A 79 -14.06 -8.13 4.87
C LYS A 79 -13.64 -8.41 3.43
N PHE A 80 -12.55 -7.80 2.97
CA PHE A 80 -12.15 -7.90 1.55
C PHE A 80 -11.42 -9.21 1.23
N LEU A 81 -10.64 -9.75 2.17
CA LEU A 81 -9.96 -11.03 1.96
C LEU A 81 -10.87 -12.23 2.16
N GLU A 82 -11.91 -12.17 3.01
CA GLU A 82 -12.83 -13.30 3.14
C GLU A 82 -13.60 -13.53 1.84
N ASP A 83 -14.15 -12.49 1.23
CA ASP A 83 -14.91 -12.61 -0.02
C ASP A 83 -14.02 -13.10 -1.18
N GLU A 84 -12.81 -12.53 -1.35
CA GLU A 84 -11.88 -12.97 -2.40
C GLU A 84 -11.30 -14.38 -2.13
N ARG A 85 -11.01 -14.71 -0.86
CA ARG A 85 -10.51 -16.04 -0.48
C ARG A 85 -11.59 -17.09 -0.64
N LEU A 86 -12.85 -16.79 -0.29
CA LEU A 86 -13.98 -17.68 -0.51
C LEU A 86 -14.22 -17.91 -2.01
N ALA A 87 -14.16 -16.86 -2.83
CA ALA A 87 -14.27 -16.99 -4.28
C ALA A 87 -13.15 -17.84 -4.89
N LEU A 88 -11.91 -17.68 -4.40
CA LEU A 88 -10.77 -18.49 -4.82
C LEU A 88 -10.92 -19.95 -4.38
N ILE A 89 -11.34 -20.20 -3.13
CA ILE A 89 -11.60 -21.55 -2.60
C ILE A 89 -12.72 -22.23 -3.39
N ASP A 90 -13.83 -21.54 -3.67
CA ASP A 90 -14.93 -22.08 -4.48
C ASP A 90 -14.47 -22.48 -5.88
N THR A 91 -13.69 -21.62 -6.53
CA THR A 91 -13.10 -21.90 -7.85
C THR A 91 -12.19 -23.12 -7.80
N LEU A 92 -11.30 -23.21 -6.81
CA LEU A 92 -10.39 -24.34 -6.65
C LEU A 92 -11.15 -25.64 -6.35
N MET A 93 -12.12 -25.62 -5.44
CA MET A 93 -12.91 -26.81 -5.06
C MET A 93 -13.78 -27.33 -6.21
N ARG A 94 -14.30 -26.43 -7.05
CA ARG A 94 -15.00 -26.78 -8.29
C ARG A 94 -14.08 -27.51 -9.26
N ASP A 95 -12.84 -27.03 -9.42
CA ASP A 95 -11.87 -27.63 -10.34
C ASP A 95 -11.32 -28.97 -9.83
N PHE A 96 -11.16 -29.12 -8.51
CA PHE A 96 -10.83 -30.41 -7.88
C PHE A 96 -11.94 -31.45 -8.10
N SER A 97 -13.21 -31.08 -7.82
CA SER A 97 -14.35 -32.00 -7.97
C SER A 97 -14.59 -32.45 -9.41
N ARG A 98 -14.13 -31.67 -10.39
CA ARG A 98 -14.26 -31.99 -11.83
C ARG A 98 -13.18 -32.95 -12.33
N LYS A 99 -12.03 -33.05 -11.67
CA LYS A 99 -10.98 -34.02 -12.00
C LYS A 99 -11.32 -35.45 -11.55
N ASP A 100 -12.06 -35.59 -10.46
CA ASP A 100 -12.41 -36.90 -9.89
C ASP A 100 -13.54 -37.64 -10.65
N GLN A 101 -14.26 -36.97 -11.57
CA GLN A 101 -15.32 -37.60 -12.38
C GLN A 101 -14.85 -38.10 -13.75
N ASN A 102 -13.58 -37.88 -14.10
CA ASN A 102 -12.97 -38.24 -15.39
C ASN A 102 -11.80 -39.24 -15.25
N SER A 103 -11.68 -39.94 -14.12
CA SER A 103 -10.77 -41.09 -13.93
C SER A 103 -11.54 -42.39 -13.84
#